data_AF-A0A349HK91-F1
#
_entry.id   AF-A0A349HK91-F1
#
_cell.length_a   1.000
_cell.length_b   1.000
_cell.length_c   1.000
_cell.angle_alpha   90.00
_cell.angle_beta   90.00
_cell.angle_gamma   90.00
#
_symmetry.space_group_name_H-M   'P 1'
#
loop_
_entity.id
_entity.type
_entity.pdbx_description
1 polymer ?
#
loop_
_entity_poly.entity_id
_entity_poly.type
_entity_poly.pdbx_seq_one_letter_code
_entity_poly.pdbx_strand_id
1 'polypeptide(L)'
;MGMDGQNFDCTRCHTTVKHDIAGRIYSTPAATERKSLLEDDLGSKIMCESCHSDRPHKSELGMKLNDHTDKLACQSCHIPTFARELPTKMWWDWSSAGQKKDGRPYVEKGEWGKPVYMTKKGDMRWEKNVVPEYYWFNGTIDSITAQTTIDPTKPVQVSEAVGSINDKNSRIMPFKVHRGMTPYDKVNKNIVIPHLFGKDKDAYWKGYNWENAVAYGMKYAGLPFSGEVGFVETEYVYPTTHMVAPKENAVACEECHSKQGRLDKLTCFYMPGRDASSIVDAGGWFIVLASAVGVILHALGRMFMSGRKED
;
A
#
# COMPACT_ATOMS: atom_id res chain seq x y z
N MET A 1 -11.12 11.45 -14.21
CA MET A 1 -11.45 12.48 -13.21
C MET A 1 -12.97 12.60 -13.15
N GLY A 2 -13.55 12.99 -12.02
CA GLY A 2 -15.01 13.16 -11.92
C GLY A 2 -15.43 14.39 -12.74
N MET A 3 -15.88 14.15 -13.97
CA MET A 3 -16.28 15.19 -14.93
C MET A 3 -17.58 15.88 -14.51
N ASP A 4 -18.35 15.21 -13.66
CA ASP A 4 -19.57 15.62 -12.98
C ASP A 4 -19.31 16.29 -11.61
N GLY A 5 -18.05 16.41 -11.20
CA GLY A 5 -17.62 17.01 -9.94
C GLY A 5 -16.64 18.17 -10.12
N GLN A 6 -15.56 18.19 -9.33
CA GLN A 6 -14.55 19.26 -9.38
C GLN A 6 -13.75 19.32 -10.70
N ASN A 7 -13.83 18.28 -11.54
CA ASN A 7 -13.23 18.19 -12.86
C ASN A 7 -11.77 18.70 -12.93
N PHE A 8 -10.94 18.30 -11.96
CA PHE A 8 -9.54 18.73 -11.91
C PHE A 8 -8.71 18.09 -13.03
N ASP A 9 -7.83 18.90 -13.62
CA ASP A 9 -6.69 18.42 -14.40
C ASP A 9 -5.54 17.96 -13.50
N CYS A 10 -4.64 17.11 -14.02
CA CYS A 10 -3.49 16.60 -13.27
C CYS A 10 -2.63 17.73 -12.68
N THR A 11 -2.41 18.79 -13.46
CA THR A 11 -1.60 19.96 -13.10
C THR A 11 -2.20 20.81 -11.98
N ARG A 12 -3.47 20.59 -11.63
CA ARG A 12 -4.10 21.25 -10.49
C ARG A 12 -3.38 20.91 -9.18
N CYS A 13 -2.97 19.65 -9.02
CA CYS A 13 -2.22 19.16 -7.86
C CYS A 13 -0.73 19.04 -8.16
N HIS A 14 -0.38 18.50 -9.34
CA HIS A 14 1.00 18.41 -9.83
C HIS A 14 1.48 19.76 -10.34
N THR A 15 1.75 20.66 -9.39
CA THR A 15 2.23 22.03 -9.66
C THR A 15 3.43 21.96 -10.59
N THR A 16 3.33 22.61 -11.74
CA THR A 16 4.35 22.52 -12.80
C THR A 16 4.94 23.90 -13.05
N VAL A 17 6.24 24.04 -12.84
CA VAL A 17 6.98 25.30 -13.09
C VAL A 17 8.15 24.98 -13.99
N LYS A 18 8.24 25.65 -15.16
CA LYS A 18 9.33 25.42 -16.13
C LYS A 18 9.53 23.94 -16.51
N HIS A 19 8.42 23.22 -16.69
CA HIS A 19 8.39 21.77 -16.97
C HIS A 19 8.88 20.87 -15.81
N ASP A 20 9.17 21.44 -14.64
CA ASP A 20 9.39 20.67 -13.43
C ASP A 20 8.05 20.38 -12.75
N ILE A 21 7.65 19.10 -12.75
CA ILE A 21 6.34 18.64 -12.28
C ILE A 21 6.51 18.09 -10.85
N ALA A 22 5.86 18.73 -9.88
CA ALA A 22 5.89 18.29 -8.48
C ALA A 22 5.25 16.89 -8.29
N GLY A 23 5.69 16.18 -7.24
CA GLY A 23 5.08 14.91 -6.80
C GLY A 23 5.78 13.63 -7.20
N ARG A 24 7.09 13.69 -7.47
CA ARG A 24 7.91 12.50 -7.68
C ARG A 24 8.12 11.77 -6.34
N ILE A 25 7.84 10.47 -6.32
CA ILE A 25 7.96 9.59 -5.15
C ILE A 25 8.82 8.40 -5.57
N TYR A 26 10.11 8.44 -5.23
CA TYR A 26 11.04 7.31 -5.38
C TYR A 26 12.02 7.36 -4.21
N SER A 27 13.31 7.58 -4.46
CA SER A 27 14.33 7.78 -3.42
C SER A 27 14.20 9.11 -2.66
N THR A 28 13.38 10.04 -3.16
CA THR A 28 13.11 11.33 -2.51
C THR A 28 11.62 11.46 -2.24
N PRO A 29 11.21 11.81 -1.00
CA PRO A 29 9.83 12.14 -0.69
C PRO A 29 9.27 13.25 -1.59
N ALA A 30 8.00 13.09 -2.01
CA ALA A 30 7.29 14.13 -2.75
C ALA A 30 7.07 15.42 -1.94
N ALA A 31 7.00 15.30 -0.61
CA ALA A 31 6.97 16.40 0.33
C ALA A 31 7.60 15.94 1.65
N THR A 32 8.41 16.80 2.25
CA THR A 32 9.01 16.57 3.58
C THR A 32 8.27 17.31 4.70
N GLU A 33 7.36 18.22 4.34
CA GLU A 33 6.62 19.07 5.27
C GLU A 33 5.10 18.93 5.04
N ARG A 34 4.32 19.11 6.11
CA ARG A 34 2.85 19.03 6.13
C ARG A 34 2.19 20.41 6.06
N LYS A 35 2.71 21.30 5.23
CA LYS A 35 2.24 22.69 5.22
C LYS A 35 0.97 22.85 4.41
N SER A 36 0.01 23.54 5.01
CA SER A 36 -1.18 23.97 4.29
C SER A 36 -0.87 25.22 3.47
N LEU A 37 -1.37 25.29 2.24
CA LEU A 37 -1.32 26.55 1.47
C LEU A 37 -2.33 27.58 1.97
N LEU A 38 -3.17 27.19 2.94
CA LEU A 38 -3.94 28.15 3.74
C LEU A 38 -3.03 28.98 4.64
N GLU A 39 -1.82 28.48 4.95
CA GLU A 39 -0.87 29.06 5.91
C GLU A 39 0.46 29.46 5.25
N ASP A 40 0.83 28.85 4.12
CA ASP A 40 2.10 29.09 3.39
C ASP A 40 1.86 29.06 1.86
N ASP A 41 1.90 30.20 1.18
CA ASP A 41 1.58 30.31 -0.26
C ASP A 41 2.71 29.89 -1.21
N LEU A 42 3.87 29.49 -0.67
CA LEU A 42 5.06 29.11 -1.46
C LEU A 42 5.21 27.60 -1.69
N GLY A 43 4.33 26.78 -1.10
CA GLY A 43 4.39 25.32 -1.18
C GLY A 43 3.77 24.70 -2.44
N SER A 44 4.12 23.44 -2.72
CA SER A 44 3.47 22.66 -3.78
C SER A 44 2.10 22.12 -3.33
N LYS A 45 1.15 22.00 -4.28
CA LYS A 45 -0.23 21.51 -4.04
C LYS A 45 -0.36 19.98 -3.96
N ILE A 46 0.74 19.26 -3.74
CA ILE A 46 0.77 17.82 -3.95
C ILE A 46 0.12 17.01 -2.82
N MET A 47 0.09 17.56 -1.60
CA MET A 47 -0.43 16.88 -0.42
C MET A 47 -1.90 17.26 -0.17
N CYS A 48 -2.64 16.39 0.50
CA CYS A 48 -4.02 16.66 0.89
C CYS A 48 -4.08 17.90 1.81
N GLU A 49 -3.15 18.00 2.75
CA GLU A 49 -3.06 19.11 3.71
C GLU A 49 -2.82 20.46 3.03
N SER A 50 -2.20 20.48 1.84
CA SER A 50 -1.97 21.69 1.04
C SER A 50 -3.27 22.45 0.77
N CYS A 51 -4.41 21.76 0.65
CA CYS A 51 -5.72 22.37 0.40
C CYS A 51 -6.73 22.18 1.54
N HIS A 52 -6.54 21.17 2.40
CA HIS A 52 -7.56 20.73 3.37
C HIS A 52 -7.19 20.95 4.84
N SER A 53 -5.99 21.48 5.15
CA SER A 53 -5.37 21.45 6.49
C SER A 53 -5.08 20.03 6.99
N ASP A 54 -4.40 19.92 8.13
CA ASP A 54 -4.12 18.67 8.83
C ASP A 54 -5.28 18.22 9.76
N ARG A 55 -6.27 19.09 9.99
CA ARG A 55 -7.45 18.85 10.84
C ARG A 55 -8.78 19.16 10.12
N PRO A 56 -9.09 18.50 8.99
CA PRO A 56 -10.25 18.85 8.15
C PRO A 56 -11.62 18.51 8.76
N HIS A 57 -11.68 17.63 9.76
CA HIS A 57 -12.94 17.10 10.27
C HIS A 57 -13.50 17.97 11.40
N LYS A 58 -14.73 18.48 11.25
CA LYS A 58 -15.32 19.51 12.14
C LYS A 58 -16.34 18.98 13.17
N SER A 59 -16.83 17.76 13.02
CA SER A 59 -17.79 17.18 13.97
C SER A 59 -17.09 16.70 15.24
N GLU A 60 -17.86 16.42 16.30
CA GLU A 60 -17.35 15.80 17.53
C GLU A 60 -16.57 14.51 17.24
N LEU A 61 -17.16 13.61 16.44
CA LEU A 61 -16.45 12.41 15.94
C LEU A 61 -15.25 12.78 15.06
N GLY A 62 -15.37 13.86 14.30
CA GLY A 62 -14.31 14.42 13.46
C GLY A 62 -13.07 14.81 14.25
N MET A 63 -13.21 15.31 15.47
CA MET A 63 -12.05 15.62 16.32
C MET A 63 -11.19 14.37 16.54
N LYS A 64 -11.81 13.20 16.74
CA LYS A 64 -11.07 11.95 16.87
C LYS A 64 -10.43 11.50 15.55
N LEU A 65 -11.07 11.74 14.42
CA LEU A 65 -10.48 11.48 13.10
C LEU A 65 -9.28 12.38 12.84
N ASN A 66 -9.26 13.61 13.36
CA ASN A 66 -8.10 14.49 13.25
C ASN A 66 -6.88 13.93 14.01
N ASP A 67 -7.05 13.30 15.18
CA ASP A 67 -5.93 12.63 15.88
C ASP A 67 -5.31 11.50 15.04
N HIS A 68 -6.11 10.84 14.20
CA HIS A 68 -5.60 9.77 13.36
C HIS A 68 -4.63 10.29 12.29
N THR A 69 -4.73 11.56 11.87
CA THR A 69 -3.87 12.11 10.81
C THR A 69 -2.40 12.21 11.21
N ASP A 70 -2.08 12.02 12.50
CA ASP A 70 -0.72 11.91 13.02
C ASP A 70 -0.03 10.62 12.58
N LYS A 71 -0.80 9.53 12.42
CA LYS A 71 -0.27 8.19 12.11
C LYS A 71 -0.86 7.58 10.85
N LEU A 72 -1.98 8.06 10.34
CA LEU A 72 -2.61 7.63 9.10
C LEU A 72 -2.51 8.75 8.06
N ALA A 73 -2.11 8.37 6.84
CA ALA A 73 -2.22 9.24 5.68
C ALA A 73 -3.71 9.42 5.31
N CYS A 74 -4.09 10.59 4.78
CA CYS A 74 -5.46 10.86 4.34
C CYS A 74 -5.96 9.80 3.35
N GLN A 75 -5.06 9.35 2.48
CA GLN A 75 -5.28 8.29 1.49
C GLN A 75 -5.77 6.98 2.12
N SER A 76 -5.28 6.63 3.32
CA SER A 76 -5.64 5.38 4.00
C SER A 76 -7.13 5.30 4.32
N CYS A 77 -7.75 6.44 4.61
CA CYS A 77 -9.18 6.52 4.90
C CYS A 77 -10.01 6.86 3.67
N HIS A 78 -9.45 7.67 2.75
CA HIS A 78 -10.21 8.21 1.63
C HIS A 78 -10.05 7.45 0.30
N ILE A 79 -9.19 6.42 0.23
CA ILE A 79 -9.07 5.52 -0.92
C ILE A 79 -9.38 4.09 -0.45
N PRO A 80 -10.66 3.77 -0.19
CA PRO A 80 -11.06 2.47 0.37
C PRO A 80 -10.74 1.31 -0.60
N THR A 81 -10.87 1.57 -1.90
CA THR A 81 -10.54 0.64 -2.98
C THR A 81 -9.98 1.38 -4.20
N PHE A 82 -9.14 0.70 -4.98
CA PHE A 82 -8.68 1.14 -6.30
C PHE A 82 -9.14 0.17 -7.39
N ALA A 83 -8.87 0.52 -8.66
CA ALA A 83 -9.34 -0.25 -9.80
C ALA A 83 -10.87 -0.45 -9.80
N ARG A 84 -11.62 0.63 -9.51
CA ARG A 84 -13.09 0.60 -9.37
C ARG A 84 -13.82 0.37 -10.69
N GLU A 85 -13.30 0.89 -11.79
CA GLU A 85 -13.91 0.76 -13.12
C GLU A 85 -13.25 -0.33 -13.98
N LEU A 86 -11.93 -0.30 -14.06
CA LEU A 86 -11.14 -1.24 -14.86
C LEU A 86 -10.31 -2.13 -13.94
N PRO A 87 -10.26 -3.45 -14.21
CA PRO A 87 -9.46 -4.36 -13.40
C PRO A 87 -7.96 -4.06 -13.60
N THR A 88 -7.21 -4.30 -12.55
CA THR A 88 -5.76 -4.13 -12.49
C THR A 88 -5.08 -5.49 -12.37
N LYS A 89 -3.91 -5.63 -13.01
CA LYS A 89 -3.09 -6.82 -12.81
C LYS A 89 -2.50 -6.79 -11.40
N MET A 90 -2.66 -7.90 -10.69
CA MET A 90 -2.16 -8.13 -9.33
C MET A 90 -1.07 -9.21 -9.27
N TRP A 91 -1.05 -10.11 -10.25
CA TRP A 91 -0.03 -11.14 -10.40
C TRP A 91 0.47 -11.22 -11.85
N TRP A 92 1.77 -11.42 -12.03
CA TRP A 92 2.37 -11.74 -13.32
C TRP A 92 3.43 -12.84 -13.21
N ASP A 93 3.14 -14.02 -13.73
CA ASP A 93 4.07 -15.14 -13.80
C ASP A 93 4.78 -15.20 -15.15
N TRP A 94 6.06 -14.84 -15.22
CA TRP A 94 6.85 -15.01 -16.43
C TRP A 94 7.39 -16.43 -16.62
N SER A 95 7.40 -17.26 -15.58
CA SER A 95 7.94 -18.62 -15.64
C SER A 95 7.11 -19.55 -16.54
N SER A 96 5.81 -19.27 -16.66
CA SER A 96 4.92 -20.01 -17.55
C SER A 96 4.93 -19.50 -19.00
N ALA A 97 5.65 -18.41 -19.30
CA ALA A 97 5.71 -17.87 -20.65
C ALA A 97 6.38 -18.87 -21.62
N GLY A 98 5.94 -18.84 -22.88
CA GLY A 98 6.48 -19.71 -23.93
C GLY A 98 5.61 -20.92 -24.28
N GLN A 99 4.61 -21.29 -23.46
CA GLN A 99 3.69 -22.39 -23.81
C GLN A 99 2.86 -22.02 -25.03
N LYS A 100 2.73 -22.97 -25.94
CA LYS A 100 2.03 -22.85 -27.23
C LYS A 100 0.91 -23.87 -27.30
N LYS A 101 -0.15 -23.53 -28.03
CA LYS A 101 -1.25 -24.45 -28.35
C LYS A 101 -1.11 -24.86 -29.81
N ASP A 102 -1.01 -26.15 -30.08
CA ASP A 102 -0.80 -26.70 -31.43
C ASP A 102 0.41 -26.08 -32.16
N GLY A 103 1.49 -25.84 -31.41
CA GLY A 103 2.71 -25.21 -31.92
C GLY A 103 2.61 -23.70 -32.20
N ARG A 104 1.46 -23.06 -31.95
CA ARG A 104 1.23 -21.63 -32.21
C ARG A 104 1.11 -20.82 -30.91
N PRO A 105 1.61 -19.56 -30.88
CA PRO A 105 1.34 -18.65 -29.78
C PRO A 105 -0.16 -18.39 -29.62
N TYR A 106 -0.63 -18.31 -28.39
CA TYR A 106 -2.03 -18.05 -28.07
C TYR A 106 -2.17 -17.04 -26.93
N VAL A 107 -3.40 -16.56 -26.77
CA VAL A 107 -3.84 -15.70 -25.68
C VAL A 107 -5.11 -16.31 -25.12
N GLU A 108 -5.13 -16.52 -23.81
CA GLU A 108 -6.33 -16.90 -23.08
C GLU A 108 -6.86 -15.68 -22.34
N LYS A 109 -8.15 -15.41 -22.51
CA LYS A 109 -8.83 -14.32 -21.82
C LYS A 109 -9.65 -14.90 -20.68
N GLY A 110 -9.51 -14.32 -19.50
CA GLY A 110 -10.36 -14.63 -18.35
C GLY A 110 -11.47 -13.61 -18.21
N GLU A 111 -11.83 -13.38 -16.95
CA GLU A 111 -12.84 -12.40 -16.57
C GLU A 111 -12.50 -10.98 -17.09
N TRP A 112 -13.53 -10.18 -17.35
CA TRP A 112 -13.43 -8.82 -17.88
C TRP A 112 -12.69 -8.71 -19.22
N GLY A 113 -12.55 -9.82 -19.95
CA GLY A 113 -11.87 -9.88 -21.25
C GLY A 113 -10.35 -9.63 -21.17
N LYS A 114 -9.76 -9.70 -19.98
CA LYS A 114 -8.32 -9.51 -19.78
C LYS A 114 -7.55 -10.80 -20.04
N PRO A 115 -6.36 -10.73 -20.67
CA PRO A 115 -5.52 -11.92 -20.82
C PRO A 115 -5.14 -12.49 -19.45
N VAL A 116 -5.50 -13.74 -19.19
CA VAL A 116 -5.03 -14.52 -18.03
C VAL A 116 -3.81 -15.36 -18.37
N TYR A 117 -3.60 -15.63 -19.66
CA TYR A 117 -2.36 -16.17 -20.18
C TYR A 117 -2.03 -15.56 -21.55
N MET A 118 -0.74 -15.33 -21.80
CA MET A 118 -0.24 -15.05 -23.14
C MET A 118 1.07 -15.81 -23.36
N THR A 119 1.24 -16.50 -24.49
CA THR A 119 2.53 -17.17 -24.79
C THR A 119 3.73 -16.24 -24.67
N LYS A 120 3.55 -14.94 -24.96
CA LYS A 120 4.61 -13.92 -24.85
C LYS A 120 4.92 -13.46 -23.43
N LYS A 121 4.02 -13.68 -22.47
CA LYS A 121 4.07 -13.03 -21.15
C LYS A 121 3.81 -13.98 -19.97
N GLY A 122 3.34 -15.20 -20.20
CA GLY A 122 2.95 -16.14 -19.15
C GLY A 122 1.60 -15.78 -18.53
N ASP A 123 1.39 -16.21 -17.30
CA ASP A 123 0.12 -16.07 -16.57
C ASP A 123 -0.03 -14.70 -15.92
N MET A 124 -1.27 -14.26 -15.82
CA MET A 124 -1.64 -12.98 -15.20
C MET A 124 -2.93 -13.15 -14.40
N ARG A 125 -2.97 -12.55 -13.22
CA ARG A 125 -4.21 -12.44 -12.43
C ARG A 125 -4.62 -10.99 -12.30
N TRP A 126 -5.92 -10.77 -12.38
CA TRP A 126 -6.54 -9.46 -12.41
C TRP A 126 -7.58 -9.36 -11.31
N GLU A 127 -7.72 -8.18 -10.75
CA GLU A 127 -8.73 -7.90 -9.72
C GLU A 127 -9.36 -6.52 -9.96
N LYS A 128 -10.56 -6.32 -9.42
CA LYS A 128 -11.34 -5.09 -9.51
C LYS A 128 -11.82 -4.72 -8.10
N ASN A 129 -11.98 -3.43 -7.81
CA ASN A 129 -12.33 -2.92 -6.47
C ASN A 129 -11.37 -3.41 -5.37
N VAL A 130 -10.07 -3.35 -5.64
CA VAL A 130 -9.03 -3.92 -4.77
C VAL A 130 -8.87 -3.06 -3.52
N VAL A 131 -8.89 -3.69 -2.35
CA VAL A 131 -8.52 -3.06 -1.07
C VAL A 131 -6.99 -2.93 -1.02
N PRO A 132 -6.43 -1.73 -0.77
CA PRO A 132 -4.98 -1.56 -0.65
C PRO A 132 -4.37 -2.35 0.51
N GLU A 133 -3.09 -2.64 0.41
CA GLU A 133 -2.27 -3.06 1.56
C GLU A 133 -1.65 -1.82 2.23
N TYR A 134 -1.44 -1.87 3.53
CA TYR A 134 -1.04 -0.69 4.31
C TYR A 134 0.36 -0.88 4.92
N TYR A 135 1.21 0.11 4.73
CA TYR A 135 2.59 0.12 5.22
C TYR A 135 2.92 1.44 5.89
N TRP A 136 3.82 1.41 6.87
CA TRP A 136 4.47 2.63 7.34
C TRP A 136 5.32 3.21 6.20
N PHE A 137 5.16 4.50 5.95
CA PHE A 137 5.78 5.16 4.82
C PHE A 137 6.18 6.59 5.14
N ASN A 138 7.44 6.94 4.90
CA ASN A 138 8.01 8.27 5.13
C ASN A 138 8.17 9.11 3.85
N GLY A 139 7.60 8.65 2.73
CA GLY A 139 7.75 9.29 1.44
C GLY A 139 8.78 8.62 0.52
N THR A 140 9.57 7.66 1.03
CA THR A 140 10.65 7.02 0.26
C THR A 140 10.29 5.60 -0.14
N ILE A 141 10.46 5.28 -1.42
CA ILE A 141 10.41 3.92 -1.94
C ILE A 141 11.85 3.49 -2.21
N ASP A 142 12.29 2.43 -1.53
CA ASP A 142 13.55 1.76 -1.85
C ASP A 142 13.33 0.79 -3.01
N SER A 143 14.34 0.60 -3.86
CA SER A 143 14.23 -0.28 -5.02
C SER A 143 15.57 -0.87 -5.39
N ILE A 144 15.55 -2.16 -5.72
CA ILE A 144 16.76 -2.84 -6.20
C ILE A 144 17.08 -2.45 -7.64
N THR A 145 18.32 -2.69 -8.04
CA THR A 145 18.77 -2.56 -9.43
C THR A 145 19.18 -3.91 -9.99
N ALA A 146 19.45 -3.98 -11.29
CA ALA A 146 20.02 -5.19 -11.90
C ALA A 146 21.44 -5.55 -11.41
N GLN A 147 22.07 -4.68 -10.60
CA GLN A 147 23.35 -4.95 -9.93
C GLN A 147 23.16 -5.51 -8.51
N THR A 148 21.96 -5.42 -7.95
CA THR A 148 21.68 -5.87 -6.57
C THR A 148 21.63 -7.38 -6.52
N THR A 149 22.41 -7.98 -5.62
CA THR A 149 22.33 -9.42 -5.32
C THR A 149 21.08 -9.70 -4.47
N ILE A 150 20.26 -10.66 -4.90
CA ILE A 150 19.01 -11.05 -4.26
C ILE A 150 19.15 -12.38 -3.50
N ASP A 151 18.23 -12.62 -2.58
CA ASP A 151 18.00 -13.92 -1.95
C ASP A 151 16.76 -14.58 -2.58
N PRO A 152 16.93 -15.58 -3.46
CA PRO A 152 15.81 -16.18 -4.18
C PRO A 152 14.99 -17.19 -3.34
N THR A 153 15.31 -17.37 -2.06
CA THR A 153 14.56 -18.27 -1.16
C THR A 153 13.31 -17.61 -0.56
N LYS A 154 13.16 -16.30 -0.74
CA LYS A 154 12.02 -15.50 -0.28
C LYS A 154 11.56 -14.56 -1.40
N PRO A 155 10.32 -14.02 -1.32
CA PRO A 155 9.88 -12.98 -2.23
C PRO A 155 10.84 -11.79 -2.22
N VAL A 156 11.31 -11.42 -3.41
CA VAL A 156 12.23 -10.29 -3.60
C VAL A 156 11.40 -9.01 -3.69
N GLN A 157 11.61 -8.09 -2.75
CA GLN A 157 11.04 -6.76 -2.79
C GLN A 157 11.80 -5.93 -3.85
N VAL A 158 11.26 -5.88 -5.06
CA VAL A 158 11.80 -5.07 -6.15
C VAL A 158 11.65 -3.59 -5.81
N SER A 159 10.55 -3.24 -5.15
CA SER A 159 10.42 -1.99 -4.41
C SER A 159 9.70 -2.18 -3.09
N GLU A 160 10.08 -1.37 -2.11
CA GLU A 160 9.53 -1.41 -0.76
C GLU A 160 9.19 0.00 -0.26
N ALA A 161 8.09 0.11 0.49
CA ALA A 161 7.73 1.33 1.20
C ALA A 161 8.62 1.47 2.44
N VAL A 162 9.43 2.54 2.50
CA VAL A 162 10.31 2.78 3.64
C VAL A 162 9.55 3.55 4.71
N GLY A 163 9.57 3.04 5.94
CA GLY A 163 9.02 3.74 7.09
C GLY A 163 8.90 2.84 8.31
N SER A 164 8.64 3.44 9.46
CA SER A 164 8.34 2.70 10.69
C SER A 164 7.53 3.53 11.66
N ILE A 165 6.95 2.89 12.69
CA ILE A 165 6.22 3.60 13.74
C ILE A 165 7.08 4.64 14.50
N ASN A 166 8.39 4.40 14.58
CA ASN A 166 9.36 5.25 15.29
C ASN A 166 9.87 6.41 14.45
N ASP A 167 9.64 6.37 13.13
CA ASP A 167 9.98 7.47 12.24
C ASP A 167 8.88 8.54 12.32
N LYS A 168 9.26 9.76 12.72
CA LYS A 168 8.34 10.88 12.91
C LYS A 168 7.68 11.34 11.61
N ASN A 169 8.32 11.06 10.47
CA ASN A 169 7.79 11.40 9.15
C ASN A 169 6.93 10.26 8.57
N SER A 170 6.94 9.09 9.19
CA SER A 170 6.20 7.93 8.72
C SER A 170 4.73 7.99 9.12
N ARG A 171 3.86 7.69 8.15
CA ARG A 171 2.44 7.38 8.38
C ARG A 171 2.06 6.10 7.67
N ILE A 172 1.01 5.46 8.14
CA ILE A 172 0.39 4.31 7.49
C ILE A 172 -0.28 4.82 6.21
N MET A 173 0.18 4.33 5.06
CA MET A 173 -0.27 4.73 3.73
C MET A 173 -0.72 3.49 2.91
N PRO A 174 -1.72 3.63 2.00
CA PRO A 174 -2.19 2.52 1.19
C PRO A 174 -1.35 2.32 -0.08
N PHE A 175 -1.12 1.07 -0.43
CA PHE A 175 -0.35 0.64 -1.60
C PHE A 175 -1.09 -0.45 -2.38
N LYS A 176 -0.94 -0.40 -3.70
CA LYS A 176 -1.08 -1.57 -4.54
C LYS A 176 0.23 -2.35 -4.46
N VAL A 177 0.16 -3.62 -4.08
CA VAL A 177 1.30 -4.54 -4.19
C VAL A 177 1.09 -5.43 -5.41
N HIS A 178 1.97 -5.30 -6.39
CA HIS A 178 1.99 -6.19 -7.54
C HIS A 178 3.00 -7.31 -7.26
N ARG A 179 2.57 -8.56 -7.43
CA ARG A 179 3.41 -9.74 -7.21
C ARG A 179 3.64 -10.52 -8.50
N GLY A 180 4.60 -11.42 -8.52
CA GLY A 180 4.84 -12.24 -9.71
C GLY A 180 6.09 -13.09 -9.68
N MET A 181 6.25 -13.94 -10.70
CA MET A 181 7.48 -14.68 -10.94
C MET A 181 8.30 -13.95 -12.01
N THR A 182 9.49 -13.50 -11.65
CA THR A 182 10.35 -12.68 -12.52
C THR A 182 11.63 -13.44 -12.84
N PRO A 183 12.15 -13.38 -14.08
CA PRO A 183 13.42 -14.00 -14.41
C PRO A 183 14.58 -13.36 -13.64
N TYR A 184 15.53 -14.19 -13.23
CA TYR A 184 16.77 -13.77 -12.59
C TYR A 184 17.93 -14.68 -13.03
N ASP A 185 19.16 -14.23 -12.83
CA ASP A 185 20.37 -15.03 -13.06
C ASP A 185 20.58 -15.99 -11.89
N LYS A 186 20.49 -17.31 -12.11
CA LYS A 186 20.55 -18.32 -11.04
C LYS A 186 21.85 -18.30 -10.25
N VAL A 187 22.97 -17.99 -10.92
CA VAL A 187 24.31 -18.08 -10.33
C VAL A 187 24.71 -16.77 -9.70
N ASN A 188 24.57 -15.67 -10.45
CA ASN A 188 24.93 -14.32 -9.96
C ASN A 188 23.88 -13.76 -8.98
N LYS A 189 22.68 -14.34 -8.97
CA LYS A 189 21.55 -13.95 -8.12
C LYS A 189 21.19 -12.47 -8.30
N ASN A 190 21.05 -12.02 -9.54
CA ASN A 190 20.58 -10.68 -9.87
C ASN A 190 19.31 -10.77 -10.71
N ILE A 191 18.38 -9.81 -10.55
CA ILE A 191 17.29 -9.65 -11.51
C ILE A 191 17.88 -9.27 -12.87
N VAL A 192 17.38 -9.90 -13.93
CA VAL A 192 17.93 -9.74 -15.29
C VAL A 192 17.13 -8.74 -16.12
N ILE A 193 17.79 -8.19 -17.14
CA ILE A 193 17.18 -7.32 -18.14
C ILE A 193 17.02 -8.13 -19.43
N PRO A 194 15.82 -8.67 -19.75
CA PRO A 194 15.62 -9.44 -20.97
C PRO A 194 15.34 -8.55 -22.19
N HIS A 195 15.84 -8.96 -23.35
CA HIS A 195 15.43 -8.44 -24.65
C HIS A 195 14.05 -9.00 -25.03
N LEU A 196 12.99 -8.27 -24.72
CA LEU A 196 11.62 -8.77 -24.94
C LEU A 196 11.12 -8.53 -26.38
N PHE A 197 11.50 -7.42 -27.00
CA PHE A 197 10.90 -6.93 -28.25
C PHE A 197 11.95 -6.74 -29.34
N GLY A 198 11.69 -7.33 -30.52
CA GLY A 198 12.56 -7.23 -31.68
C GLY A 198 12.09 -8.12 -32.81
N LYS A 199 12.70 -7.98 -33.99
CA LYS A 199 12.49 -8.88 -35.14
C LYS A 199 13.52 -10.00 -35.20
N ASP A 200 14.58 -9.94 -34.40
CA ASP A 200 15.58 -10.99 -34.29
C ASP A 200 15.07 -12.17 -33.44
N LYS A 201 15.80 -13.29 -33.48
CA LYS A 201 15.45 -14.51 -32.74
C LYS A 201 15.79 -14.43 -31.25
N ASP A 202 16.60 -13.44 -30.85
CA ASP A 202 17.04 -13.29 -29.46
C ASP A 202 15.98 -12.50 -28.66
N ALA A 203 15.08 -11.77 -29.33
CA ALA A 203 13.89 -11.19 -28.72
C ALA A 203 12.92 -12.26 -28.20
N TYR A 204 12.61 -12.23 -26.91
CA TYR A 204 11.78 -13.24 -26.26
C TYR A 204 10.40 -13.41 -26.92
N TRP A 205 9.73 -12.32 -27.32
CA TRP A 205 8.39 -12.40 -27.94
C TRP A 205 8.38 -13.01 -29.34
N LYS A 206 9.54 -13.29 -29.93
CA LYS A 206 9.69 -13.99 -31.20
C LYS A 206 10.35 -15.36 -31.03
N GLY A 207 11.48 -15.42 -30.32
CA GLY A 207 12.27 -16.63 -30.13
C GLY A 207 11.73 -17.56 -29.04
N TYR A 208 11.06 -17.02 -28.02
CA TYR A 208 10.61 -17.75 -26.82
C TYR A 208 11.72 -18.53 -26.11
N ASN A 209 12.94 -17.98 -26.11
CA ASN A 209 14.10 -18.54 -25.42
C ASN A 209 14.63 -17.50 -24.42
N TRP A 210 14.61 -17.86 -23.13
CA TRP A 210 14.96 -16.94 -22.04
C TRP A 210 16.45 -16.67 -21.99
N GLU A 211 17.29 -17.68 -22.17
CA GLU A 211 18.74 -17.55 -22.12
C GLU A 211 19.26 -16.57 -23.19
N ASN A 212 18.78 -16.67 -24.43
CA ASN A 212 19.14 -15.75 -25.51
C ASN A 212 18.66 -14.33 -25.22
N ALA A 213 17.41 -14.17 -24.75
CA ALA A 213 16.85 -12.86 -24.45
C ALA A 213 17.59 -12.17 -23.31
N VAL A 214 17.93 -12.91 -22.26
CA VAL A 214 18.67 -12.42 -21.10
C VAL A 214 20.13 -12.14 -21.48
N ALA A 215 20.80 -13.04 -22.20
CA ALA A 215 22.17 -12.84 -22.66
C ALA A 215 22.29 -11.57 -23.52
N TYR A 216 21.33 -11.34 -24.42
CA TYR A 216 21.29 -10.11 -25.23
C TYR A 216 21.10 -8.88 -24.35
N GLY A 217 20.07 -8.87 -23.51
CA GLY A 217 19.71 -7.67 -22.75
C GLY A 217 20.73 -7.31 -21.65
N MET A 218 21.31 -8.31 -20.98
CA MET A 218 22.39 -8.09 -20.01
C MET A 218 23.66 -7.59 -20.70
N LYS A 219 24.04 -8.16 -21.85
CA LYS A 219 25.17 -7.66 -22.66
C LYS A 219 24.95 -6.21 -23.09
N TYR A 220 23.74 -5.88 -23.55
CA TYR A 220 23.37 -4.51 -23.92
C TYR A 220 23.49 -3.54 -22.73
N ALA A 221 23.10 -3.99 -21.54
CA ALA A 221 23.22 -3.22 -20.29
C ALA A 221 24.65 -3.17 -19.72
N GLY A 222 25.62 -3.87 -20.32
CA GLY A 222 26.98 -3.97 -19.80
C GLY A 222 27.10 -4.78 -18.51
N LEU A 223 26.16 -5.70 -18.25
CA LEU A 223 26.11 -6.53 -17.04
C LEU A 223 26.44 -8.00 -17.36
N PRO A 224 27.07 -8.72 -16.42
CA PRO A 224 27.36 -10.14 -16.60
C PRO A 224 26.09 -10.98 -16.57
N PHE A 225 26.12 -12.10 -17.28
CA PHE A 225 25.09 -13.14 -17.22
C PHE A 225 25.79 -14.50 -17.16
N SER A 226 25.36 -15.36 -16.25
CA SER A 226 25.94 -16.69 -16.05
C SER A 226 25.62 -17.69 -17.16
N GLY A 227 24.58 -17.41 -17.96
CA GLY A 227 24.01 -18.37 -18.91
C GLY A 227 22.78 -19.09 -18.37
N GLU A 228 22.47 -18.99 -17.08
CA GLU A 228 21.37 -19.71 -16.44
C GLU A 228 20.26 -18.78 -15.95
N VAL A 229 19.06 -18.96 -16.51
CA VAL A 229 17.86 -18.25 -16.07
C VAL A 229 17.09 -19.07 -15.05
N GLY A 230 16.67 -18.42 -13.97
CA GLY A 230 15.70 -18.91 -12.99
C GLY A 230 14.55 -17.94 -12.85
N PHE A 231 13.54 -18.33 -12.08
CA PHE A 231 12.42 -17.48 -11.74
C PHE A 231 12.29 -17.38 -10.23
N VAL A 232 12.05 -16.16 -9.76
CA VAL A 232 11.94 -15.85 -8.34
C VAL A 232 10.64 -15.08 -8.12
N GLU A 233 10.01 -15.30 -6.98
CA GLU A 233 8.88 -14.49 -6.55
C GLU A 233 9.34 -13.06 -6.28
N THR A 234 8.55 -12.10 -6.74
CA THR A 234 8.86 -10.66 -6.65
C THR A 234 7.63 -9.91 -6.20
N GLU A 235 7.86 -8.84 -5.44
CA GLU A 235 6.84 -7.87 -5.08
C GLU A 235 7.34 -6.46 -5.41
N TYR A 236 6.45 -5.61 -5.91
CA TYR A 236 6.72 -4.18 -6.12
C TYR A 236 5.51 -3.37 -5.66
N VAL A 237 5.75 -2.35 -4.84
CA VAL A 237 4.72 -1.48 -4.26
C VAL A 237 4.48 -0.22 -5.09
N TYR A 238 3.21 0.17 -5.23
CA TYR A 238 2.79 1.44 -5.83
C TYR A 238 1.88 2.19 -4.84
N PRO A 239 2.23 3.41 -4.42
CA PRO A 239 1.38 4.17 -3.51
C PRO A 239 0.06 4.52 -4.20
N THR A 240 -1.07 4.31 -3.52
CA THR A 240 -2.38 4.71 -4.07
C THR A 240 -2.68 6.14 -3.63
N THR A 241 -2.48 7.08 -4.55
CA THR A 241 -2.62 8.53 -4.30
C THR A 241 -3.80 9.18 -5.01
N HIS A 242 -4.49 8.41 -5.86
CA HIS A 242 -5.63 8.86 -6.66
C HIS A 242 -6.88 8.04 -6.31
N MET A 243 -8.02 8.36 -6.94
CA MET A 243 -9.31 7.70 -6.69
C MET A 243 -9.88 7.95 -5.28
N VAL A 244 -9.58 9.10 -4.69
CA VAL A 244 -10.25 9.61 -3.49
C VAL A 244 -11.76 9.45 -3.66
N ALA A 245 -12.39 8.74 -2.72
CA ALA A 245 -13.82 8.46 -2.72
C ALA A 245 -14.60 9.64 -2.10
N PRO A 246 -15.91 9.76 -2.40
CA PRO A 246 -16.80 10.62 -1.64
C PRO A 246 -16.70 10.33 -0.13
N LYS A 247 -16.91 11.35 0.70
CA LYS A 247 -16.72 11.24 2.16
C LYS A 247 -17.59 10.17 2.82
N GLU A 248 -18.75 9.89 2.24
CA GLU A 248 -19.71 8.87 2.68
C GLU A 248 -19.18 7.44 2.46
N ASN A 249 -18.20 7.29 1.57
CA ASN A 249 -17.53 6.04 1.26
C ASN A 249 -16.11 5.98 1.83
N ALA A 250 -15.76 6.87 2.76
CA ALA A 250 -14.51 6.75 3.50
C ALA A 250 -14.52 5.50 4.39
N VAL A 251 -13.34 4.96 4.66
CA VAL A 251 -13.17 3.75 5.50
C VAL A 251 -13.77 3.98 6.89
N ALA A 252 -14.64 3.06 7.31
CA ALA A 252 -15.26 3.09 8.63
C ALA A 252 -14.29 2.60 9.73
N CYS A 253 -14.54 3.01 10.97
CA CYS A 253 -13.67 2.68 12.12
C CYS A 253 -13.47 1.16 12.28
N GLU A 254 -14.55 0.39 12.18
CA GLU A 254 -14.54 -1.07 12.34
C GLU A 254 -13.70 -1.80 11.28
N GLU A 255 -13.55 -1.22 10.09
CA GLU A 255 -12.74 -1.81 9.03
C GLU A 255 -11.26 -1.80 9.38
N CYS A 256 -10.80 -0.92 10.26
CA CYS A 256 -9.42 -0.91 10.75
C CYS A 256 -9.31 -1.58 12.12
N HIS A 257 -10.24 -1.28 13.02
CA HIS A 257 -10.20 -1.67 14.44
C HIS A 257 -10.72 -3.10 14.72
N SER A 258 -11.00 -3.90 13.69
CA SER A 258 -11.40 -5.30 13.84
C SER A 258 -10.21 -6.26 13.74
N LYS A 259 -10.37 -7.48 14.29
CA LYS A 259 -9.32 -8.53 14.28
C LYS A 259 -8.81 -8.90 12.88
N GLN A 260 -9.68 -8.81 11.89
CA GLN A 260 -9.39 -9.10 10.48
C GLN A 260 -9.61 -7.83 9.64
N GLY A 261 -9.28 -6.68 10.22
CA GLY A 261 -9.39 -5.38 9.58
C GLY A 261 -8.24 -5.09 8.61
N ARG A 262 -8.34 -3.96 7.92
CA ARG A 262 -7.39 -3.41 6.95
C ARG A 262 -5.94 -3.30 7.46
N LEU A 263 -5.76 -3.18 8.77
CA LEU A 263 -4.46 -2.97 9.42
C LEU A 263 -3.99 -4.20 10.22
N ASP A 264 -4.56 -5.39 9.98
CA ASP A 264 -4.24 -6.63 10.68
C ASP A 264 -2.75 -6.99 10.66
N LYS A 265 -2.04 -6.74 9.55
CA LYS A 265 -0.60 -6.99 9.40
C LYS A 265 0.29 -6.04 10.20
N LEU A 266 -0.24 -4.92 10.70
CA LEU A 266 0.54 -3.91 11.44
C LEU A 266 0.45 -4.13 12.94
N THR A 267 1.27 -5.04 13.47
CA THR A 267 1.21 -5.50 14.87
C THR A 267 2.16 -4.76 15.82
N CYS A 268 2.90 -3.77 15.33
CA CYS A 268 3.89 -3.02 16.12
C CYS A 268 3.28 -1.97 17.07
N PHE A 269 1.96 -1.93 17.23
CA PHE A 269 1.25 -1.05 18.15
C PHE A 269 -0.05 -1.66 18.63
N TYR A 270 -0.52 -1.19 19.78
CA TYR A 270 -1.83 -1.57 20.33
C TYR A 270 -2.95 -0.83 19.58
N MET A 271 -3.92 -1.58 19.08
CA MET A 271 -5.08 -1.09 18.38
C MET A 271 -6.36 -1.47 19.14
N PRO A 272 -7.12 -0.48 19.65
CA PRO A 272 -8.41 -0.74 20.29
C PRO A 272 -9.34 -1.54 19.37
N GLY A 273 -10.02 -2.55 19.92
CA GLY A 273 -10.94 -3.42 19.18
C GLY A 273 -10.29 -4.62 18.48
N ARG A 274 -9.06 -4.46 17.97
CA ARG A 274 -8.28 -5.55 17.35
C ARG A 274 -7.50 -6.32 18.41
N ASP A 275 -6.74 -5.58 19.21
CA ASP A 275 -5.85 -6.13 20.22
C ASP A 275 -6.55 -6.19 21.58
N ALA A 276 -6.12 -7.12 22.42
CA ALA A 276 -6.59 -7.27 23.79
C ALA A 276 -5.38 -7.48 24.71
N SER A 277 -5.49 -7.03 25.96
CA SER A 277 -4.45 -7.22 26.96
C SER A 277 -5.10 -7.73 28.24
N SER A 278 -4.87 -9.01 28.55
CA SER A 278 -5.46 -9.66 29.72
C SER A 278 -5.17 -8.93 31.03
N ILE A 279 -4.00 -8.28 31.14
CA ILE A 279 -3.63 -7.48 32.31
C ILE A 279 -4.45 -6.20 32.40
N VAL A 280 -4.57 -5.47 31.28
CA VAL A 280 -5.35 -4.22 31.23
C VAL A 280 -6.84 -4.52 31.42
N ASP A 281 -7.32 -5.59 30.79
CA ASP A 281 -8.71 -6.04 30.90
C ASP A 281 -9.03 -6.45 32.34
N ALA A 282 -8.17 -7.24 32.99
CA ALA A 282 -8.33 -7.62 34.39
C ALA A 282 -8.28 -6.41 35.34
N GLY A 283 -7.34 -5.48 35.11
CA GLY A 283 -7.25 -4.23 35.87
C GLY A 283 -8.49 -3.34 35.69
N GLY A 284 -8.99 -3.22 34.47
CA GLY A 284 -10.23 -2.49 34.16
C GLY A 284 -11.43 -3.09 34.88
N TRP A 285 -11.61 -4.41 34.80
CA TRP A 285 -12.68 -5.11 35.52
C TRP A 285 -12.54 -5.00 37.04
N PHE A 286 -11.32 -5.03 37.56
CA PHE A 286 -11.08 -4.80 38.99
C PHE A 286 -11.53 -3.41 39.42
N ILE A 287 -11.20 -2.36 38.66
CA ILE A 287 -11.63 -0.98 38.95
C ILE A 287 -13.15 -0.85 38.90
N VAL A 288 -13.81 -1.47 37.90
CA VAL A 288 -15.28 -1.49 37.80
C VAL A 288 -15.89 -2.14 39.04
N LEU A 289 -15.38 -3.30 39.45
CA LEU A 289 -15.85 -4.02 40.64
C LEU A 289 -15.60 -3.22 41.93
N ALA A 290 -14.40 -2.67 42.10
CA ALA A 290 -14.05 -1.86 43.26
C ALA A 290 -14.93 -0.60 43.36
N SER A 291 -15.22 0.04 42.23
CA SER A 291 -16.12 1.20 42.15
C SER A 291 -17.55 0.82 42.52
N ALA A 292 -18.05 -0.30 42.00
CA ALA A 292 -19.39 -0.80 42.34
C ALA A 292 -19.50 -1.10 43.84
N VAL A 293 -18.50 -1.76 44.42
CA VAL A 293 -18.44 -2.01 45.87
C VAL A 293 -18.42 -0.71 46.66
N GLY A 294 -17.61 0.28 46.24
CA GLY A 294 -17.56 1.60 46.88
C GLY A 294 -18.92 2.32 46.86
N VAL A 295 -19.64 2.29 45.74
CA VAL A 295 -20.99 2.88 45.63
C VAL A 295 -21.99 2.15 46.53
N ILE A 296 -21.94 0.82 46.59
CA ILE A 296 -22.82 0.01 47.47
C ILE A 296 -22.53 0.33 48.95
N LEU A 297 -21.26 0.35 49.35
CA LEU A 297 -20.87 0.68 50.73
C LEU A 297 -21.31 2.10 51.10
N HIS A 298 -21.16 3.06 50.19
CA HIS A 298 -21.64 4.43 50.40
C HIS A 298 -23.17 4.51 50.54
N ALA A 299 -23.91 3.78 49.70
CA ALA A 299 -25.36 3.71 49.78
C ALA A 299 -25.85 3.08 51.09
N LEU A 300 -25.25 1.96 51.49
CA LEU A 300 -25.54 1.30 52.78
C LEU A 300 -25.22 2.23 53.95
N GLY A 301 -24.05 2.90 53.93
CA GLY A 301 -23.67 3.89 54.93
C GLY A 301 -24.70 5.01 55.08
N ARG A 302 -25.21 5.54 53.96
CA ARG A 302 -26.29 6.54 53.98
C ARG A 302 -27.57 6.00 54.63
N MET A 303 -27.99 4.79 54.29
CA MET A 303 -29.20 4.17 54.86
C MET A 303 -29.08 3.98 56.38
N PHE A 304 -27.95 3.44 56.85
CA PHE A 304 -27.72 3.21 58.28
C PHE A 304 -27.62 4.50 59.10
N MET A 305 -27.03 5.57 58.53
CA MET A 305 -26.96 6.87 59.21
C MET A 305 -28.28 7.63 59.19
N SER A 306 -29.08 7.52 58.12
CA SER A 306 -30.43 8.14 58.07
C SER A 306 -31.46 7.47 58.98
N GLY A 307 -31.17 6.25 59.45
CA GLY A 307 -32.00 5.52 60.41
C GLY A 307 -31.75 5.88 61.88
N ARG A 308 -30.69 6.63 62.20
CA ARG A 308 -30.47 7.20 63.53
C ARG A 308 -31.22 8.53 63.63
N LYS A 309 -32.48 8.48 64.04
CA LYS A 309 -33.10 9.65 64.69
C LYS A 309 -32.32 9.90 65.99
N GLU A 310 -31.87 11.14 66.18
CA GLU A 310 -31.42 11.63 67.47
C GLU A 310 -32.59 11.48 68.46
N ASP A 311 -32.37 10.69 69.51
CA ASP A 311 -33.13 10.81 70.77
C ASP A 311 -32.56 12.00 71.57
#